data_AF-A0A973Z358-F1
#
_entry.id   AF-A0A973Z358-F1
#
_cell.length_a   1.000
_cell.length_b   1.000
_cell.length_c   1.000
_cell.angle_alpha   90.00
_cell.angle_beta   90.00
_cell.angle_gamma   90.00
#
_symmetry.space_group_name_H-M   'P 1'
#
loop_
_entity.id
_entity.type
_entity.pdbx_description
1 polymer ?
#
loop_
_entity_poly.entity_id
_entity_poly.type
_entity_poly.pdbx_seq_one_letter_code
_entity_poly.pdbx_strand_id
1 'polypeptide(L)'
;MTPQAGLFLSSIAFVGLHFLLSHPLRTPLVGRLGEKGFQGFYSVLSLLTFGLMIYFYRIIGREQAVWVAGEWVWILAVVVMWLGSILFVGSFLGNPALPGATL
;
A
#
# COMPACT_ATOMS: atom_id res chain seq x y z
N MET A 1 15.66 0.66 20.25
CA MET A 1 15.32 -0.06 19.00
C MET A 1 16.27 0.38 17.91
N THR A 2 16.73 -0.53 17.05
CA THR A 2 17.51 -0.15 15.85
C THR A 2 16.60 0.53 14.81
N PRO A 3 17.12 1.42 13.95
CA PRO A 3 16.33 2.03 12.85
C PRO A 3 15.67 0.98 11.95
N GLN A 4 16.35 -0.15 11.71
CA GLN A 4 15.83 -1.28 10.93
C GLN A 4 14.61 -1.92 11.61
N ALA A 5 14.66 -2.12 12.92
CA ALA A 5 13.51 -2.59 13.68
C ALA A 5 12.36 -1.57 13.64
N GLY A 6 12.66 -0.27 13.65
CA GLY A 6 11.68 0.80 13.46
C GLY A 6 10.99 0.73 12.08
N LEU A 7 11.76 0.54 11.01
CA LEU A 7 11.23 0.36 9.65
C LEU A 7 10.37 -0.92 9.56
N PHE A 8 10.83 -2.02 10.15
CA PHE A 8 10.08 -3.28 10.17
C PHE A 8 8.73 -3.14 10.91
N LEU A 9 8.73 -2.58 12.12
CA LEU A 9 7.50 -2.41 12.89
C LEU A 9 6.54 -1.41 12.23
N SER A 10 7.04 -0.31 11.67
CA SER A 10 6.19 0.64 10.94
C SER A 10 5.58 0.03 9.68
N SER A 11 6.33 -0.82 8.96
CA SER A 11 5.82 -1.57 7.81
C SER A 11 4.71 -2.56 8.21
N ILE A 12 4.93 -3.33 9.27
CA ILE A 12 3.91 -4.24 9.82
C ILE A 12 2.68 -3.45 10.28
N ALA A 13 2.88 -2.33 10.97
CA ALA A 13 1.77 -1.50 11.45
C ALA A 13 0.97 -0.91 10.29
N PHE A 14 1.63 -0.39 9.25
CA PHE A 14 0.96 0.15 8.07
C PHE A 14 0.11 -0.92 7.38
N VAL A 15 0.72 -2.07 7.04
CA VAL A 15 0.03 -3.16 6.33
C VAL A 15 -1.05 -3.79 7.20
N GLY A 16 -0.74 -4.08 8.47
CA GLY A 16 -1.66 -4.68 9.41
C GLY A 16 -2.88 -3.82 9.67
N LEU A 17 -2.69 -2.52 9.95
CA LEU A 17 -3.80 -1.58 10.14
C LEU A 17 -4.58 -1.38 8.84
N HIS A 18 -3.91 -1.31 7.68
CA HIS A 18 -4.59 -1.22 6.39
C HIS A 18 -5.59 -2.38 6.21
N PHE A 19 -5.16 -3.63 6.41
CA PHE A 19 -6.07 -4.78 6.30
C PHE A 19 -7.14 -4.81 7.39
N LEU A 20 -6.75 -4.60 8.66
CA LEU A 20 -7.68 -4.63 9.77
C LEU A 20 -8.77 -3.57 9.64
N LEU A 21 -8.41 -2.35 9.25
CA LEU A 21 -9.36 -1.26 9.08
C LEU A 21 -10.18 -1.41 7.79
N SER A 22 -9.65 -2.00 6.72
CA SER A 22 -10.40 -2.20 5.47
C SER A 22 -11.49 -3.28 5.57
N HIS A 23 -11.32 -4.30 6.42
CA HIS A 23 -12.30 -5.39 6.57
C HIS A 23 -12.83 -5.57 8.00
N PRO A 24 -12.13 -6.26 8.93
CA PRO A 24 -12.73 -6.72 10.18
C PRO A 24 -13.12 -5.58 11.13
N LEU A 25 -12.38 -4.47 11.13
CA LEU A 25 -12.65 -3.32 11.99
C LEU A 25 -13.51 -2.24 11.32
N ARG A 26 -13.78 -2.33 10.01
CA ARG A 26 -14.54 -1.30 9.29
C ARG A 26 -15.93 -1.13 9.87
N THR A 27 -16.74 -2.19 9.85
CA THR A 27 -18.13 -2.16 10.31
C THR A 27 -18.30 -1.63 11.74
N PRO A 28 -17.59 -2.15 12.76
CA PRO A 28 -17.76 -1.64 14.13
C PRO A 28 -17.28 -0.19 14.30
N LEU A 29 -16.23 0.24 13.58
CA LEU A 29 -15.72 1.61 13.69
C LEU A 29 -16.61 2.61 12.93
N VAL A 30 -17.09 2.27 11.74
CA VAL A 30 -18.07 3.08 11.00
C VAL A 30 -19.36 3.22 11.83
N GLY A 31 -19.82 2.16 12.50
CA GLY A 31 -20.99 2.22 13.37
C GLY A 31 -20.85 3.16 14.57
N ARG A 32 -19.62 3.44 15.02
CA ARG A 32 -19.33 4.34 16.15
C ARG A 32 -18.97 5.77 15.72
N LEU A 33 -18.24 5.90 14.61
CA LEU A 33 -17.65 7.17 14.15
C LEU A 33 -18.41 7.80 12.98
N GLY A 34 -19.30 7.05 12.34
CA GLY A 34 -19.85 7.36 11.02
C GLY A 34 -18.81 7.19 9.91
N GLU A 35 -19.28 7.19 8.66
CA GLU A 35 -18.43 6.94 7.48
C GLU A 35 -17.29 7.97 7.36
N LYS A 36 -17.60 9.26 7.50
CA LYS A 36 -16.61 10.36 7.43
C LYS A 36 -15.60 10.32 8.59
N GLY A 37 -16.07 9.99 9.79
CA GLY A 37 -15.20 9.87 10.97
C GLY A 37 -14.22 8.70 10.82
N PHE A 38 -14.72 7.55 10.36
CA PHE A 38 -13.89 6.41 10.02
C PHE A 38 -12.87 6.75 8.92
N GLN A 39 -13.29 7.41 7.84
CA GLN A 39 -12.38 7.80 6.75
C GLN A 39 -11.23 8.69 7.24
N GLY A 40 -11.52 9.67 8.11
CA GLY A 40 -10.49 10.52 8.72
C GLY A 40 -9.54 9.72 9.60
N PHE A 41 -10.07 8.88 10.49
CA PHE A 41 -9.29 8.01 11.38
C PHE A 41 -8.36 7.07 10.60
N TYR A 42 -8.91 6.41 9.58
CA TYR A 42 -8.18 5.54 8.68
C TYR A 42 -7.01 6.29 8.01
N SER A 43 -7.28 7.48 7.48
CA SER A 43 -6.30 8.29 6.75
C SER A 43 -5.17 8.73 7.67
N VAL A 44 -5.48 9.19 8.88
CA VAL A 44 -4.47 9.61 9.88
C VAL A 44 -3.56 8.44 10.25
N LEU A 45 -4.11 7.27 10.56
CA LEU A 45 -3.31 6.10 10.90
C LEU A 45 -2.43 5.63 9.74
N SER A 46 -2.98 5.63 8.53
CA SER A 46 -2.25 5.25 7.32
C SER A 46 -1.10 6.23 7.05
N LEU A 47 -1.34 7.53 7.11
CA LEU A 47 -0.32 8.55 6.90
C LEU A 47 0.75 8.53 8.01
N LEU A 48 0.36 8.32 9.26
CA LEU A 48 1.30 8.25 10.37
C LEU A 48 2.25 7.06 10.22
N THR A 49 1.71 5.87 9.99
CA THR A 49 2.53 4.65 9.87
C THR A 49 3.39 4.66 8.60
N PHE A 50 2.86 5.18 7.49
CA PHE A 50 3.63 5.40 6.26
C PHE A 50 4.74 6.46 6.46
N GLY A 51 4.44 7.56 7.14
CA GLY A 51 5.41 8.59 7.47
C GLY A 51 6.55 8.07 8.35
N LEU A 52 6.24 7.18 9.30
CA LEU A 52 7.26 6.50 10.10
C LEU A 52 8.15 5.58 9.25
N MET A 53 7.60 4.86 8.28
CA MET A 53 8.42 4.07 7.34
C MET A 53 9.40 4.97 6.57
N ILE A 54 8.92 6.10 6.04
CA ILE A 54 9.77 7.08 5.35
C ILE A 54 10.86 7.60 6.29
N TYR A 55 10.49 7.97 7.52
CA TYR A 55 11.43 8.47 8.53
C TYR A 55 12.56 7.48 8.83
N PHE A 56 12.21 6.23 9.14
CA PHE A 56 13.22 5.21 9.45
C PHE A 56 14.06 4.83 8.24
N TYR A 57 13.46 4.72 7.04
CA TYR A 57 14.20 4.50 5.80
C TYR A 57 15.23 5.61 5.55
N ARG A 58 14.86 6.87 5.80
CA ARG A 58 15.78 8.01 5.67
C ARG A 58 16.93 7.97 6.68
N ILE A 59 16.69 7.49 7.90
CA ILE A 59 17.73 7.33 8.92
C ILE A 59 18.71 6.21 8.53
N ILE A 60 18.21 5.09 8.01
CA ILE A 60 19.03 3.96 7.57
C ILE A 60 19.94 4.41 6.41
N GLY A 61 19.39 5.15 5.45
CA GLY A 61 20.15 5.60 4.28
C GLY A 61 20.35 4.50 3.23
N ARG A 62 21.31 4.70 2.33
CA ARG A 62 21.62 3.71 1.29
C ARG A 62 22.42 2.56 1.90
N GLU A 63 21.83 1.37 1.86
CA GLU A 63 22.49 0.12 2.24
C GLU A 63 23.04 -0.61 1.01
N GLN A 64 23.95 -1.56 1.23
CA GLN A 64 24.40 -2.44 0.16
C GLN A 64 23.24 -3.31 -0.34
N ALA A 65 23.15 -3.46 -1.67
CA ALA A 65 22.18 -4.34 -2.27
C ALA A 65 22.47 -5.79 -1.87
N VAL A 66 21.55 -6.42 -1.15
CA VAL A 66 21.64 -7.83 -0.77
C VAL A 66 21.40 -8.77 -1.96
N TRP A 67 20.79 -8.25 -3.03
CA TRP A 67 20.55 -8.96 -4.27
C TRP A 67 20.48 -7.96 -5.43
N VAL A 68 21.09 -8.32 -6.57
CA VAL A 68 21.02 -7.56 -7.82
C VAL A 68 20.42 -8.46 -8.87
N ALA A 69 19.29 -8.04 -9.44
CA ALA A 69 18.61 -8.79 -10.49
C ALA A 69 19.48 -8.83 -11.77
N GLY A 70 19.53 -9.99 -12.42
CA GLY A 70 20.18 -10.11 -13.73
C GLY A 70 19.41 -9.36 -14.81
N GLU A 71 20.09 -8.99 -15.90
CA GLU A 71 19.53 -8.20 -17.01
C GLU A 71 18.25 -8.81 -17.60
N TRP A 72 18.21 -10.15 -17.75
CA TRP A 72 17.03 -10.84 -18.28
C TRP A 72 15.79 -10.68 -17.38
N VAL A 73 15.98 -10.61 -16.05
CA VAL A 73 14.88 -10.38 -15.08
C VAL A 73 14.32 -8.97 -15.27
N TRP A 74 15.20 -8.00 -15.50
CA TRP A 74 14.81 -6.62 -15.78
C TRP A 74 14.00 -6.52 -17.08
N ILE A 75 14.46 -7.17 -18.16
CA ILE A 75 13.73 -7.22 -19.44
C ILE A 75 12.35 -7.84 -19.23
N LEU A 76 12.27 -8.97 -18.53
CA LEU A 76 11.00 -9.63 -18.24
C LEU A 76 10.06 -8.72 -17.45
N ALA A 77 10.57 -8.04 -16.42
CA ALA A 77 9.79 -7.11 -15.60
C ALA A 77 9.23 -5.95 -16.44
N VAL A 78 10.02 -5.39 -17.37
CA VAL A 78 9.59 -4.33 -18.28
C VAL A 78 8.45 -4.81 -19.19
N VAL A 79 8.59 -5.99 -19.80
CA VAL A 79 7.57 -6.55 -20.69
C VAL A 79 6.27 -6.82 -19.93
N VAL A 80 6.35 -7.41 -18.74
CA VAL A 80 5.18 -7.69 -17.89
C VAL A 80 4.49 -6.39 -17.47
N MET A 81 5.25 -5.37 -17.06
CA MET A 81 4.71 -4.07 -16.67
C MET A 81 4.05 -3.35 -17.86
N TRP A 82 4.64 -3.43 -19.05
CA TRP A 82 4.08 -2.86 -20.27
C TRP A 82 2.72 -3.49 -20.60
N LEU A 83 2.63 -4.83 -20.59
CA LEU A 83 1.36 -5.54 -20.78
C LEU A 83 0.34 -5.18 -19.68
N GLY A 84 0.77 -5.17 -18.42
CA GLY A 84 -0.08 -4.77 -17.29
C GLY A 84 -0.65 -3.36 -17.45
N SER A 85 0.14 -2.43 -17.98
CA SER A 85 -0.29 -1.04 -18.23
C SER A 85 -1.35 -0.95 -19.33
N ILE A 86 -1.22 -1.73 -20.40
CA ILE A 86 -2.24 -1.82 -21.47
C ILE A 86 -3.55 -2.37 -20.90
N LEU A 87 -3.48 -3.45 -20.14
CA LEU A 87 -4.65 -4.06 -19.49
C LEU A 87 -5.31 -3.09 -18.50
N PHE A 88 -4.51 -2.34 -17.73
CA PHE A 88 -5.00 -1.34 -16.80
C PHE A 88 -5.78 -0.23 -17.52
N VAL A 89 -5.26 0.30 -18.64
CA VAL A 89 -6.01 1.29 -19.44
C VAL A 89 -7.29 0.68 -19.99
N GLY A 90 -7.23 -0.54 -20.53
CA GLY A 90 -8.41 -1.27 -21.00
C GLY A 90 -9.46 -1.49 -19.91
N SER A 91 -9.05 -1.62 -18.64
CA SER A 91 -9.95 -1.82 -17.51
C SER A 91 -10.88 -0.65 -17.22
N PHE A 92 -10.67 0.53 -17.83
CA PHE A 92 -11.57 1.68 -17.74
C PHE A 92 -12.69 1.67 -18.79
N LEU A 93 -12.66 0.74 -19.75
CA LEU A 93 -13.65 0.66 -20.83
C LEU A 93 -14.67 -0.46 -20.56
N GLY A 94 -15.88 -0.08 -20.15
CA GLY A 94 -17.00 -1.02 -20.01
C GLY A 94 -16.81 -2.11 -18.96
N ASN A 95 -15.93 -1.88 -17.98
CA ASN A 95 -15.63 -2.86 -16.93
C ASN A 95 -16.72 -2.84 -15.83
N PRO A 96 -17.55 -3.90 -15.73
CA PRO A 96 -18.63 -3.97 -14.75
C PRO A 96 -18.13 -4.11 -13.30
N ALA A 97 -16.85 -4.43 -13.10
CA ALA A 97 -16.23 -4.54 -11.77
C ALA A 97 -15.62 -3.22 -11.28
N LEU A 98 -15.70 -2.12 -12.03
CA LEU A 98 -15.22 -0.82 -11.55
C LEU A 98 -16.06 -0.33 -10.37
N PRO A 99 -15.43 0.24 -9.32
CA PRO A 99 -16.17 0.90 -8.24
C PRO A 99 -17.08 2.00 -8.78
N GLY A 100 -18.38 1.87 -8.54
CA GLY A 100 -19.39 2.82 -9.03
C GLY A 100 -19.91 2.55 -10.44
N ALA A 101 -19.52 1.45 -11.10
CA ALA A 101 -20.17 1.00 -12.32
C ALA A 101 -21.64 0.65 -12.04
N THR A 102 -22.56 1.35 -12.71
CA THR A 102 -23.98 0.96 -12.77
C THR A 102 -24.13 0.00 -13.94
N LEU A 103 -24.41 -1.27 -13.65
CA LEU A 103 -24.82 -2.25 -14.66
C LEU A 103 -26.07 -1.79 -15.42
#